data_AF-Q3LWH6-F1
#
_entry.id   AF-Q3LWH6-F1
#
_cell.length_a   1.000
_cell.length_b   1.000
_cell.length_c   1.000
_cell.angle_alpha   90.00
_cell.angle_beta   90.00
_cell.angle_gamma   90.00
#
_symmetry.space_group_name_H-M   'P 1'
#
loop_
_entity.id
_entity.type
_entity.pdbx_description
1 polymer ?
#
loop_
_entity_poly.entity_id
_entity_poly.type
_entity_poly.pdbx_seq_one_letter_code
_entity_poly.pdbx_strand_id
1 'polypeptide(L)' 'MSVLYKDFEKLKNESLKIVLKSHTTIIGTLQDSDILGNIVLKFAKVSQKNKNEMIYKDLIIRGNSVRYIILPVNFGF' A
#
# COMPACT_ATOMS: atom_id res chain seq x y z
N MET A 1 3.98 -20.19 -2.21
CA MET A 1 4.34 -18.91 -1.57
C MET A 1 5.11 -18.09 -2.58
N SER A 2 4.59 -16.95 -3.06
CA SER A 2 5.38 -16.06 -3.90
C SER A 2 6.44 -15.37 -3.01
N VAL A 3 7.68 -15.32 -3.51
CA VAL A 3 8.84 -14.74 -2.79
C VAL A 3 8.55 -13.31 -2.33
N LEU A 4 7.82 -12.54 -3.15
CA LEU A 4 7.46 -11.14 -2.92
C LEU A 4 6.65 -10.88 -1.63
N TYR A 5 5.85 -11.84 -1.14
CA TYR A 5 5.04 -11.60 0.07
C TYR A 5 5.90 -11.56 1.33
N LYS A 6 6.92 -12.43 1.42
CA LYS A 6 7.82 -12.47 2.58
C LYS A 6 8.60 -11.18 2.73
N ASP A 7 8.84 -10.49 1.62
CA ASP A 7 9.57 -9.24 1.66
C ASP A 7 8.68 -8.08 2.16
N PHE A 8 7.35 -8.15 2.00
CA PHE A 8 6.42 -7.14 2.54
C PHE A 8 6.41 -7.05 4.07
N GLU A 9 6.64 -8.16 4.77
CA GLU A 9 6.77 -8.17 6.22
C GLU A 9 7.92 -7.27 6.71
N LYS A 10 9.00 -7.14 5.90
CA LYS A 10 10.16 -6.28 6.21
C LYS A 10 9.83 -4.78 6.12
N LEU A 11 8.72 -4.41 5.48
CA LEU A 11 8.26 -3.02 5.31
C LEU A 11 7.27 -2.58 6.39
N LYS A 12 7.06 -3.39 7.42
CA LYS A 12 6.12 -3.04 8.48
C LYS A 12 6.54 -1.75 9.16
N ASN A 13 5.59 -0.83 9.34
CA ASN A 13 5.77 0.54 9.82
C ASN A 13 6.47 1.50 8.84
N GLU A 14 6.79 1.07 7.62
CA GLU A 14 7.27 1.96 6.56
C GLU A 14 6.11 2.63 5.82
N SER A 15 6.35 3.84 5.32
CA SER A 15 5.38 4.55 4.49
C SER A 15 5.51 4.11 3.03
N LEU A 16 4.43 3.57 2.48
CA LEU A 16 4.39 3.06 1.11
C LEU A 16 3.50 3.94 0.24
N LYS A 17 3.88 4.05 -1.04
CA LYS A 17 3.01 4.60 -2.09
C LYS A 17 2.42 3.46 -2.92
N ILE A 18 1.10 3.38 -2.92
CA ILE A 18 0.32 2.35 -3.57
C ILE A 18 -0.52 2.98 -4.67
N VAL A 19 -0.50 2.40 -5.86
CA VAL A 19 -1.34 2.82 -6.98
C VAL A 19 -2.35 1.72 -7.28
N LEU A 20 -3.62 2.08 -7.26
CA LEU A 20 -4.72 1.18 -7.58
C LEU A 20 -4.97 1.13 -9.09
N LYS A 21 -5.66 0.08 -9.56
CA LYS A 21 -6.13 -0.05 -10.95
C LYS A 21 -7.03 1.12 -11.37
N SER A 22 -7.74 1.73 -10.42
CA SER A 22 -8.56 2.94 -10.61
C SER A 22 -7.74 4.23 -10.80
N HIS A 23 -6.41 4.15 -10.79
CA HIS A 23 -5.50 5.31 -10.82
C HIS A 23 -5.60 6.18 -9.56
N THR A 24 -6.22 5.66 -8.49
CA THR A 24 -6.14 6.22 -7.15
C THR A 24 -4.74 6.00 -6.60
N THR A 25 -4.12 7.06 -6.07
CA THR A 25 -2.86 6.98 -5.34
C THR A 25 -3.14 7.00 -3.85
N ILE A 26 -2.49 6.10 -3.11
CA ILE A 26 -2.59 6.01 -1.66
C ILE A 26 -1.17 6.09 -1.09
N ILE A 27 -0.97 6.95 -0.10
CA ILE A 27 0.28 7.03 0.66
C ILE A 27 -0.09 6.77 2.11
N GLY A 28 0.50 5.75 2.74
CA GLY A 28 0.20 5.42 4.13
C GLY A 28 1.23 4.47 4.72
N THR A 29 1.18 4.30 6.04
CA THR A 29 2.12 3.46 6.79
C THR A 29 1.61 2.02 6.83
N LEU A 30 2.44 1.06 6.38
CA LEU A 30 2.10 -0.36 6.41
C LEU A 30 1.95 -0.84 7.86
N GLN A 31 0.83 -1.47 8.18
CA GLN A 31 0.62 -2.15 9.45
C GLN A 31 0.65 -3.66 9.29
N ASP A 32 -0.03 -4.15 8.26
CA ASP A 32 -0.14 -5.58 8.01
C ASP A 32 -0.42 -5.86 6.53
N SER A 33 -0.14 -7.09 6.12
CA SER A 33 -0.48 -7.60 4.80
C SER A 33 -0.72 -9.11 4.87
N ASP A 34 -1.49 -9.66 3.94
CA ASP A 34 -1.70 -11.12 3.85
C ASP A 34 -1.28 -11.73 2.50
N ILE A 35 -1.26 -13.06 2.44
CA ILE A 35 -0.84 -13.82 1.25
C ILE A 35 -1.72 -13.58 0.01
N LEU A 36 -2.91 -12.99 0.18
CA LEU A 36 -3.80 -12.61 -0.91
C LEU A 36 -3.51 -11.18 -1.42
N GLY A 37 -2.52 -10.53 -0.80
CA GLY A 37 -2.08 -9.17 -1.11
C GLY A 37 -2.98 -8.10 -0.52
N ASN A 38 -3.85 -8.41 0.45
CA ASN A 38 -4.57 -7.37 1.17
C ASN A 38 -3.60 -6.58 2.04
N ILE A 39 -3.85 -5.29 2.20
CA ILE A 39 -2.93 -4.37 2.88
C ILE A 39 -3.71 -3.53 3.88
N VAL A 40 -3.23 -3.49 5.12
CA VAL A 40 -3.73 -2.62 6.18
C VAL A 40 -2.76 -1.46 6.33
N LEU A 41 -3.26 -0.23 6.14
CA LEU A 41 -2.51 1.00 6.30
C LEU A 41 -3.04 1.83 7.47
N LYS A 42 -2.14 2.57 8.10
CA LYS A 42 -2.47 3.70 8.98
C LYS A 42 -2.07 5.03 8.37
N PHE A 43 -2.75 6.09 8.79
CA PHE A 43 -2.50 7.47 8.36
C PHE A 43 -2.46 7.58 6.83
N ALA A 44 -3.44 6.98 6.17
CA ALA A 44 -3.48 6.84 4.73
C ALA A 44 -4.09 8.09 4.07
N LYS A 45 -3.30 8.74 3.23
CA LYS A 45 -3.72 9.82 2.34
C LYS A 45 -4.11 9.24 0.98
N VAL A 46 -5.34 9.49 0.55
CA VAL A 46 -5.92 8.98 -0.69
C VAL A 46 -6.16 10.14 -1.65
N SER A 47 -5.52 10.07 -2.82
CA SER A 47 -5.62 11.07 -3.89
C SER A 47 -6.23 10.44 -5.14
N GLN A 48 -7.38 10.97 -5.58
CA GLN A 48 -8.07 10.53 -6.79
C GLN A 48 -8.03 11.65 -7.83
N LYS A 49 -7.96 11.30 -9.12
CA LYS A 49 -7.99 12.30 -10.19
C LYS A 49 -9.27 13.16 -10.07
N ASN A 50 -9.10 14.48 -10.14
CA ASN A 50 -10.17 15.48 -10.07
C ASN A 50 -11.02 15.45 -8.79
N LYS A 51 -10.47 14.93 -7.68
CA LYS A 51 -11.13 14.96 -6.38
C LYS A 51 -10.17 15.46 -5.31
N ASN A 52 -10.75 15.97 -4.23
CA ASN A 52 -9.98 16.36 -3.06
C ASN A 52 -9.35 15.13 -2.40
N GLU A 53 -8.18 15.36 -1.81
CA GLU A 53 -7.46 14.35 -1.05
C GLU A 53 -8.22 14.05 0.25
N MET A 54 -8.27 12.78 0.62
CA MET A 54 -8.93 12.32 1.84
C MET A 54 -7.91 11.60 2.73
N ILE A 55 -7.97 11.87 4.04
CA ILE A 55 -7.09 11.24 5.02
C ILE A 55 -7.92 10.27 5.86
N TYR A 56 -7.43 9.04 5.99
CA TYR A 56 -8.02 7.99 6.79
C TYR A 56 -7.05 7.56 7.88
N LYS A 57 -7.55 7.40 9.11
CA LYS A 57 -6.73 6.89 10.21
C LYS A 57 -6.32 5.44 9.97
N ASP A 58 -7.29 4.61 9.56
CA ASP A 58 -7.11 3.20 9.24
C ASP A 58 -7.74 2.94 7.86
N LEU A 59 -7.05 2.20 6.99
CA LEU A 59 -7.51 1.90 5.63
C LEU A 59 -7.13 0.47 5.25
N ILE A 60 -8.09 -0.29 4.72
CA ILE A 60 -7.87 -1.63 4.18
C ILE A 60 -7.97 -1.58 2.66
N ILE A 61 -6.96 -2.11 1.98
CA ILE A 61 -6.91 -2.23 0.52
C ILE A 61 -7.00 -3.70 0.15
N ARG A 62 -7.91 -4.04 -0.77
CA ARG A 62 -7.99 -5.39 -1.32
C ARG A 62 -6.87 -5.61 -2.34
N GLY A 63 -6.12 -6.71 -2.22
CA GLY A 63 -4.93 -6.95 -3.05
C GLY A 63 -5.17 -6.92 -4.55
N ASN A 64 -6.30 -7.47 -5.01
CA ASN A 64 -6.66 -7.45 -6.43
C ASN A 64 -6.90 -6.03 -6.99
N SER A 65 -7.15 -5.02 -6.14
CA SER A 65 -7.31 -3.64 -6.59
C SER A 65 -5.98 -2.93 -6.82
N VAL A 66 -4.87 -3.48 -6.31
CA VAL A 66 -3.53 -2.92 -6.43
C VAL A 66 -3.01 -3.11 -7.87
N ARG A 67 -2.38 -2.07 -8.41
CA ARG A 67 -1.68 -2.12 -9.70
C ARG A 67 -0.18 -2.29 -9.49
N TYR A 68 0.42 -1.46 -8.64
CA TYR A 68 1.81 -1.56 -8.21
C TYR A 68 2.02 -0.80 -6.91
N ILE A 69 3.12 -1.14 -6.24
CA ILE A 69 3.58 -0.51 -5.00
C ILE A 69 4.99 -0.01 -5.25
N ILE A 70 5.27 1.23 -4.83
CA ILE A 70 6.61 1.80 -4.90
C ILE A 70 7.32 1.42 -3.61
N LEU A 71 8.35 0.59 -3.75
CA LEU A 71 9.16 0.12 -2.63
C LEU A 71 10.25 1.15 -2.29
N PRO A 72 10.63 1.29 -1.02
CA PRO A 72 11.79 2.07 -0.61
C PRO A 72 13.08 1.60 -1.29
N VAL A 73 13.99 2.54 -1.60
CA VAL A 73 15.23 2.24 -2.35
C VAL A 73 16.16 1.29 -1.58
N ASN A 74 16.10 1.33 -0.25
CA ASN A 74 16.87 0.46 0.65
C ASN A 74 16.31 -0.96 0.77
N PHE A 75 15.24 -1.31 0.04
CA PHE A 75 14.63 -2.62 0.16
C PHE A 75 15.54 -3.76 -0.35
N GLY A 76 16.36 -3.48 -1.37
CA GLY A 76 17.30 -4.46 -1.95
C GLY A 76 16.59 -5.63 -2.65
N PHE A 77 17.16 -6.08 -3.76
CA PHE A 77 16.85 -7.40 -4.35
C PHE A 77 18.06 -8.30 -4.19
#